data_AF-A0A8X6L5E3-F1
#
_entry.id   AF-A0A8X6L5E3-F1
#
_cell.length_a   1.000
_cell.length_b   1.000
_cell.length_c   1.000
_cell.angle_alpha   90.00
_cell.angle_beta   90.00
_cell.angle_gamma   90.00
#
_symmetry.space_group_name_H-M   'P 1'
#
loop_
_entity.id
_entity.type
_entity.pdbx_description
1 polymer ?
#
loop_
_entity_poly.entity_id
_entity_poly.type
_entity_poly.pdbx_seq_one_letter_code
_entity_poly.pdbx_strand_id
1 'polypeptide(L)'
;MDFTCKALNYPISQAQFYTDSTIVLSWIGSHASRWKTFVANRVAKIETLSSATQWHHISGSANPADLATRGVSSSTLLTSIWLCGPKFLHETFPFQTDSSVPSLNDAVPEERYCTLQSIIVPNHLPDGNDLLHKFSSLSKLKRVTSYCLRFVNNCKN
;
A
#
# COMPACT_ATOMS: atom_id res chain seq x y z
N MET A 1 5.70 -17.77 8.83
CA MET A 1 4.92 -18.76 9.61
C MET A 1 5.74 -19.99 9.96
N ASP A 2 6.66 -20.43 9.10
CA ASP A 2 7.49 -21.63 9.28
C ASP A 2 8.25 -21.70 10.61
N PHE A 3 8.82 -20.58 11.07
CA PHE A 3 9.52 -20.54 12.36
C PHE A 3 8.56 -20.84 13.52
N THR A 4 7.38 -20.23 13.54
CA THR A 4 6.39 -20.37 14.60
C THR A 4 5.84 -21.79 14.67
N CYS A 5 5.51 -22.39 13.52
CA CYS A 5 5.04 -23.78 13.46
C CYS A 5 6.09 -24.76 13.99
N LYS A 6 7.37 -24.55 13.63
CA LYS A 6 8.47 -25.37 14.12
C LYS A 6 8.68 -25.21 15.63
N ALA A 7 8.63 -23.98 16.14
CA ALA A 7 8.84 -23.70 17.56
C ALA A 7 7.74 -24.27 18.45
N LEU A 8 6.47 -24.22 18.01
CA LEU A 8 5.33 -24.74 18.77
C LEU A 8 5.16 -26.26 18.66
N ASN A 9 5.89 -26.91 17.74
CA ASN A 9 5.74 -28.34 17.42
C ASN A 9 4.27 -28.75 17.18
N TYR A 10 3.48 -27.85 16.59
CA TYR A 10 2.05 -28.02 16.34
C TYR A 10 1.70 -27.54 14.93
N PRO A 11 0.91 -28.31 14.16
CA PRO A 11 0.50 -27.91 12.82
C PRO A 11 -0.51 -26.76 12.91
N ILE A 12 -0.12 -25.58 12.42
CA ILE A 12 -1.02 -24.43 12.29
C ILE A 12 -1.75 -24.54 10.94
N SER A 13 -3.04 -24.86 10.98
CA SER A 13 -3.88 -24.93 9.78
C SER A 13 -4.27 -23.55 9.24
N GLN A 14 -4.47 -22.58 10.14
CA GLN A 14 -4.91 -21.24 9.79
C GLN A 14 -4.36 -20.21 10.78
N ALA A 15 -4.04 -19.01 10.27
CA ALA A 15 -3.66 -17.86 11.09
C ALA A 15 -4.57 -16.68 10.80
N GLN A 16 -4.92 -15.95 11.85
CA GLN A 16 -5.69 -14.70 11.82
C GLN A 16 -4.89 -13.64 12.58
N PHE A 17 -4.97 -12.39 12.12
CA PHE A 17 -4.21 -11.27 12.66
C PHE A 17 -5.19 -10.17 13.09
N TYR A 18 -4.88 -9.49 14.19
CA TYR A 18 -5.75 -8.48 14.78
C TYR A 18 -4.96 -7.20 15.06
N THR A 19 -5.56 -6.05 14.79
CA THR A 19 -5.02 -4.74 15.13
C THR A 19 -6.16 -3.79 15.51
N ASP A 20 -5.87 -2.85 16.40
CA ASP A 20 -6.75 -1.75 16.77
C ASP A 20 -6.54 -0.49 15.90
N SER A 21 -5.63 -0.54 14.94
CA SER A 21 -5.36 0.57 14.04
C SER A 21 -6.11 0.40 12.73
N THR A 22 -7.21 1.15 12.59
CA THR A 22 -7.97 1.25 11.34
C THR A 22 -7.11 1.81 10.19
N ILE A 23 -6.13 2.66 10.49
CA ILE A 23 -5.16 3.18 9.51
C ILE A 23 -4.28 2.05 8.98
N VAL A 24 -3.75 1.19 9.86
CA VAL A 24 -2.94 0.03 9.44
C VAL A 24 -3.78 -0.94 8.60
N LEU A 25 -5.03 -1.18 8.97
CA LEU A 25 -5.93 -2.01 8.15
C LEU A 25 -6.19 -1.38 6.78
N SER A 26 -6.35 -0.06 6.71
CA SER A 26 -6.50 0.66 5.44
C SER A 26 -5.25 0.49 4.55
N TRP A 27 -4.05 0.52 5.16
CA TRP A 27 -2.80 0.28 4.45
C TRP A 27 -2.67 -1.16 3.92
N ILE A 28 -3.02 -2.15 4.74
CA ILE A 28 -2.96 -3.58 4.38
C ILE A 28 -4.04 -3.93 3.33
N GLY A 29 -5.17 -3.22 3.35
CA GLY A 29 -6.27 -3.43 2.40
C GLY A 29 -5.99 -2.95 0.97
N SER A 30 -4.88 -2.25 0.72
CA SER A 30 -4.47 -1.80 -0.62
C SER A 30 -3.05 -2.22 -0.96
N HIS A 31 -2.77 -2.35 -2.25
CA HIS A 31 -1.44 -2.72 -2.73
C HIS A 31 -0.33 -1.75 -2.29
N ALA A 32 0.83 -2.29 -1.91
CA ALA A 32 1.96 -1.54 -1.38
C ALA A 32 2.40 -0.33 -2.23
N SER A 33 2.22 -0.36 -3.55
CA SER A 33 2.59 0.73 -4.46
C SER A 33 1.84 2.04 -4.22
N ARG A 34 0.67 1.98 -3.57
CA ARG A 34 -0.14 3.16 -3.21
C ARG A 34 0.54 4.04 -2.17
N TRP A 35 1.40 3.47 -1.33
CA TRP A 35 1.92 4.13 -0.13
C TRP A 35 3.33 4.69 -0.31
N LYS A 36 3.70 5.76 0.41
CA LYS A 36 5.07 6.26 0.50
C LYS A 36 6.02 5.16 0.99
N THR A 37 7.31 5.30 0.68
CA THR A 37 8.33 4.25 0.83
C THR A 37 8.31 3.55 2.20
N PHE A 38 8.14 4.30 3.29
CA PHE A 38 8.14 3.73 4.64
C PHE A 38 7.00 2.73 4.87
N VAL A 39 5.78 3.07 4.45
CA VAL A 39 4.59 2.22 4.58
C VAL A 39 4.61 1.14 3.50
N ALA A 40 4.97 1.48 2.25
CA ALA A 40 5.05 0.53 1.14
C ALA A 40 5.96 -0.66 1.45
N ASN A 41 7.16 -0.42 2.01
CA ASN A 41 8.09 -1.49 2.34
C ASN A 41 7.53 -2.45 3.41
N ARG A 42 6.71 -1.93 4.35
CA ARG A 42 6.08 -2.74 5.39
C ARG A 42 4.89 -3.53 4.86
N VAL A 43 4.02 -2.89 4.08
CA VAL A 43 2.88 -3.54 3.44
C VAL A 43 3.37 -4.64 2.50
N ALA A 44 4.39 -4.39 1.67
CA ALA A 44 4.99 -5.40 0.81
C ALA A 44 5.50 -6.62 1.59
N LYS A 45 6.13 -6.40 2.76
CA LYS A 45 6.58 -7.49 3.63
C LYS A 45 5.42 -8.26 4.27
N ILE A 46 4.31 -7.59 4.59
CA ILE A 46 3.10 -8.23 5.13
C ILE A 46 2.43 -9.08 4.04
N GLU A 47 2.34 -8.56 2.81
CA GLU A 47 1.77 -9.26 1.64
C GLU A 47 2.54 -10.55 1.29
N THR A 48 3.84 -10.65 1.57
CA THR A 48 4.58 -11.92 1.40
C THR A 48 4.29 -12.96 2.47
N LEU A 49 3.68 -12.57 3.60
CA LEU A 49 3.46 -13.43 4.77
C LEU A 49 1.99 -13.76 5.02
N SER A 50 1.06 -12.93 4.53
CA SER A 50 -0.36 -13.02 4.82
C SER A 50 -1.21 -12.32 3.76
N SER A 51 -2.46 -12.75 3.62
CA SER A 51 -3.50 -12.06 2.85
C SER A 51 -4.17 -10.99 3.69
N ALA A 52 -4.59 -9.89 3.06
CA ALA A 52 -5.40 -8.83 3.70
C ALA A 52 -6.67 -9.38 4.37
N THR A 53 -7.27 -10.45 3.83
CA THR A 53 -8.48 -11.10 4.39
C THR A 53 -8.25 -11.79 5.73
N GLN A 54 -6.99 -11.96 6.15
CA GLN A 54 -6.64 -12.54 7.45
C GLN A 54 -6.52 -11.49 8.55
N TRP A 55 -6.60 -10.19 8.21
CA TRP A 55 -6.43 -9.08 9.14
C TRP A 55 -7.77 -8.49 9.54
N HIS A 56 -7.97 -8.34 10.85
CA HIS A 56 -9.23 -7.89 11.43
C HIS A 56 -9.02 -6.74 12.41
N HIS A 57 -10.05 -5.91 12.54
CA HIS A 57 -10.09 -4.86 13.54
C HIS A 57 -10.55 -5.40 14.90
N ILE A 58 -9.94 -4.90 15.96
CA ILE A 58 -10.40 -5.06 17.34
C ILE A 58 -10.36 -3.71 18.05
N SER A 59 -11.18 -3.51 19.08
CA SER A 59 -11.03 -2.32 19.90
C SER A 59 -9.68 -2.31 20.63
N GLY A 60 -9.13 -1.12 20.89
CA GLY A 60 -7.88 -1.00 21.65
C GLY A 60 -7.98 -1.60 23.07
N SER A 61 -9.17 -1.62 23.68
CA SER A 61 -9.41 -2.29 24.96
C SER A 61 -9.35 -3.82 24.88
N ALA A 62 -9.51 -4.39 23.68
CA ALA A 62 -9.37 -5.81 23.42
C ALA A 62 -7.98 -6.17 22.85
N ASN A 63 -7.11 -5.19 22.60
CA ASN A 63 -5.77 -5.39 22.08
C ASN A 63 -4.78 -5.73 23.22
N PRO A 64 -4.32 -6.98 23.34
CA PRO A 64 -3.38 -7.34 24.40
C PRO A 64 -2.01 -6.65 24.22
N ALA A 65 -1.60 -6.30 22.99
CA ALA A 65 -0.29 -5.69 22.71
C ALA A 65 -0.10 -4.32 23.40
N ASP A 66 -1.20 -3.62 23.70
CA ASP A 66 -1.16 -2.36 24.45
C ASP A 66 -0.61 -2.56 25.88
N LEU A 67 -0.93 -3.69 26.53
CA LEU A 67 -0.41 -3.98 27.87
C LEU A 67 1.09 -4.28 27.84
N ALA A 68 1.56 -4.98 26.80
CA ALA A 68 2.97 -5.30 26.64
C ALA A 68 3.82 -4.05 26.34
N THR A 69 3.25 -3.06 25.65
CA THR A 69 3.96 -1.83 25.27
C THR A 69 3.90 -0.74 26.34
N ARG A 70 2.79 -0.63 27.08
CA ARG A 70 2.62 0.35 28.17
C ARG A 70 3.21 -0.12 29.50
N GLY A 71 3.35 -1.43 29.66
CA GLY A 71 3.73 -2.05 30.93
C GLY A 71 2.54 -2.18 31.89
N VAL A 72 2.56 -3.26 32.66
CA VAL A 72 1.53 -3.59 33.66
C VAL A 72 2.21 -4.24 34.86
N SER A 73 1.64 -4.05 36.06
CA SER A 73 2.15 -4.69 37.27
C SER A 73 2.04 -6.21 37.20
N SER A 74 2.93 -6.93 37.89
CA SER A 74 2.93 -8.40 37.88
C SER A 74 1.60 -8.99 38.38
N SER A 75 0.97 -8.37 39.37
CA SER A 75 -0.33 -8.83 39.90
C SER A 75 -1.47 -8.67 38.90
N THR A 76 -1.51 -7.55 38.17
CA THR A 76 -2.52 -7.32 37.14
C THR A 76 -2.24 -8.14 35.87
N LEU A 77 -0.97 -8.40 35.54
CA LEU A 77 -0.58 -9.20 34.38
C LEU A 77 -1.21 -10.60 34.41
N LEU A 78 -1.19 -11.25 35.58
CA LEU A 78 -1.71 -12.61 35.79
C LEU A 78 -3.19 -12.78 35.44
N THR A 79 -3.98 -11.71 35.54
CA THR A 79 -5.43 -11.71 35.25
C THR A 79 -5.78 -10.88 34.01
N SER A 80 -4.76 -10.42 33.28
CA SER A 80 -4.96 -9.52 32.13
C SER A 80 -5.26 -10.25 30.83
N ILE A 81 -5.80 -9.52 29.85
CA ILE A 81 -6.05 -10.02 28.50
C ILE A 81 -4.78 -10.47 27.76
N TRP A 82 -3.58 -10.09 28.22
CA TRP A 82 -2.32 -10.55 27.63
C TRP A 82 -2.08 -12.04 27.87
N LEU A 83 -2.32 -12.51 29.11
CA LEU A 83 -2.13 -13.92 29.47
C LEU A 83 -3.42 -14.74 29.34
N CYS A 84 -4.58 -14.16 29.66
CA CYS A 84 -5.86 -14.85 29.61
C CYS A 84 -6.52 -14.82 28.22
N GLY A 85 -6.03 -13.97 27.32
CA GLY A 85 -6.65 -13.70 26.03
C GLY A 85 -7.90 -12.81 26.13
N PRO A 86 -8.21 -12.02 25.09
CA PRO A 86 -9.45 -11.26 25.02
C PRO A 86 -10.68 -12.16 24.85
N LYS A 87 -11.84 -11.68 25.32
CA LYS A 87 -13.10 -12.45 25.37
C LYS A 87 -13.48 -13.09 24.02
N PHE A 88 -13.32 -12.35 22.93
CA PHE A 88 -13.70 -12.80 21.60
C PHE A 88 -12.97 -14.06 21.13
N LEU A 89 -11.76 -14.35 21.65
CA LEU A 89 -11.02 -15.57 21.29
C LEU A 89 -11.61 -16.84 21.92
N HIS A 90 -12.46 -16.68 22.93
CA HIS A 90 -13.17 -17.79 23.57
C HIS A 90 -14.51 -18.10 22.87
N GLU A 91 -14.91 -17.28 21.91
CA GLU A 91 -16.12 -17.47 21.11
C GLU A 91 -15.85 -18.36 19.89
N THR A 92 -16.90 -18.95 19.31
CA THR A 92 -16.75 -19.79 18.12
C THR A 92 -16.48 -18.92 16.89
N PHE A 93 -15.39 -19.20 16.18
CA PHE A 93 -15.07 -18.54 14.92
C PHE A 93 -16.06 -18.97 13.81
N PRO A 94 -16.52 -18.05 12.94
CA PRO A 94 -16.23 -16.63 12.90
C PRO A 94 -17.09 -15.84 13.90
N PHE A 95 -16.45 -15.06 14.76
CA PHE A 95 -17.12 -14.06 15.58
C PHE A 95 -17.15 -12.71 14.86
N GLN A 96 -18.11 -11.86 15.17
CA GLN A 96 -18.20 -10.53 14.56
C GLN A 96 -17.05 -9.66 15.06
N THR A 97 -16.03 -9.45 14.23
CA THR A 97 -15.12 -8.33 14.39
C THR A 97 -15.81 -7.08 13.88
N ASP A 98 -15.64 -5.94 14.55
CA ASP A 98 -16.13 -4.63 14.11
C ASP A 98 -15.53 -4.32 12.73
N SER A 99 -16.17 -4.82 11.68
CA SER A 99 -15.68 -4.83 10.31
C SER A 99 -16.09 -3.53 9.64
N SER A 100 -15.81 -2.40 10.28
CA SER A 100 -15.77 -1.12 9.61
C SER A 100 -14.36 -0.94 9.07
N VAL A 101 -14.05 -1.65 7.96
CA VAL A 101 -12.96 -1.18 7.09
C VAL A 101 -13.36 0.24 6.71
N PRO A 102 -12.59 1.28 7.08
CA PRO A 102 -12.93 2.64 6.70
C PRO A 102 -13.07 2.68 5.19
N SER A 103 -14.19 3.21 4.70
CA SER A 103 -14.36 3.46 3.28
C SER A 103 -13.16 4.28 2.80
N LEU A 104 -12.42 3.79 1.80
CA LEU A 104 -11.19 4.40 1.26
C LEU A 104 -11.43 5.78 0.57
N ASN A 105 -12.56 6.43 0.87
CA ASN A 105 -12.94 7.71 0.30
C ASN A 105 -12.26 8.90 1.00
N ASP A 106 -11.72 8.70 2.20
CA ASP A 106 -10.95 9.71 2.91
C ASP A 106 -9.45 9.59 2.62
N ALA A 107 -8.75 10.71 2.63
CA ALA A 107 -7.30 10.75 2.43
C ALA A 107 -6.59 9.93 3.52
N VAL A 108 -6.13 8.73 3.17
CA VAL A 108 -5.37 7.88 4.09
C VAL A 108 -3.95 8.46 4.23
N PRO A 109 -3.43 8.63 5.46
CA PRO A 109 -2.05 9.07 5.65
C PRO A 109 -1.06 8.22 4.86
N GLU A 110 0.02 8.84 4.40
CA GLU A 110 1.10 8.18 3.65
C GLU A 110 0.73 7.68 2.25
N GLU A 111 -0.43 8.07 1.71
CA GLU A 111 -0.72 7.89 0.29
C GLU A 111 0.28 8.67 -0.60
N ARG A 112 0.76 8.04 -1.68
CA ARG A 112 1.53 8.76 -2.71
C ARG A 112 0.57 9.59 -3.55
N TYR A 113 0.73 10.90 -3.51
CA TYR A 113 0.14 11.77 -4.51
C TYR A 113 0.85 11.53 -5.84
N CYS A 114 0.10 11.10 -6.86
CA CYS A 114 0.58 11.15 -8.23
C CYS A 114 0.60 12.62 -8.66
N THR A 115 1.76 13.26 -8.65
CA THR A 115 1.92 14.57 -9.28
C THR A 115 1.85 14.35 -10.79
N LEU A 116 0.64 14.46 -11.35
CA LEU A 116 0.47 14.56 -12.80
C LEU A 116 1.11 15.89 -13.24
N GLN A 117 2.36 15.84 -13.68
CA GLN A 117 2.95 16.95 -14.43
C GLN A 117 2.23 17.00 -15.79
N SER A 118 1.22 17.86 -15.91
CA SER A 118 0.75 18.22 -17.25
C SER A 118 1.85 19.05 -17.90
N ILE A 119 2.53 18.48 -18.90
CA ILE A 119 3.31 19.30 -19.82
C ILE A 119 2.28 20.11 -20.61
N ILE A 120 2.14 21.40 -20.28
CA ILE A 120 1.40 22.33 -21.12
C ILE A 120 2.25 22.47 -22.38
N VAL A 121 1.92 21.70 -23.41
CA VAL A 121 2.42 21.96 -24.76
C VAL A 121 1.73 23.24 -25.22
N PRO A 122 2.44 24.36 -25.45
CA PRO A 122 1.80 25.54 -25.99
C PRO A 122 1.17 25.18 -27.33
N ASN A 123 -0.10 25.55 -27.53
CA ASN A 123 -0.82 25.41 -28.81
C ASN A 123 -0.21 26.22 -29.97
N HIS A 124 0.94 26.88 -29.76
CA HIS A 124 1.66 27.53 -30.82
C HIS A 124 2.44 26.46 -31.59
N LEU A 125 1.96 26.12 -32.80
CA LEU A 125 2.83 25.55 -33.83
C LEU A 125 4.09 26.42 -33.84
N PRO A 126 5.30 25.90 -33.53
CA PRO A 126 6.50 26.72 -33.60
C PRO A 126 6.49 27.38 -34.96
N ASP A 127 6.52 28.72 -34.96
CA ASP A 127 6.45 29.54 -36.16
C ASP A 127 7.37 28.89 -37.19
N GLY A 128 6.88 28.50 -38.37
CA GLY A 128 7.63 27.63 -39.29
C GLY A 128 9.04 28.15 -39.63
N ASN A 129 9.25 29.46 -39.43
CA ASN A 129 10.54 30.14 -39.47
C ASN A 129 11.58 29.66 -38.44
N ASP A 130 11.19 29.27 -37.22
CA ASP A 130 12.14 28.89 -36.17
C ASP A 130 12.83 27.55 -36.48
N LEU A 131 12.16 26.66 -37.22
CA LEU A 131 12.78 25.45 -37.76
C LEU A 131 13.69 25.77 -38.95
N LEU A 132 13.28 26.70 -39.83
CA LEU A 132 14.12 27.11 -40.97
C LEU A 132 15.44 27.73 -40.51
N HIS A 133 15.43 28.52 -39.44
CA HIS A 133 16.64 29.14 -38.87
C HIS A 133 17.53 28.15 -38.09
N LYS A 134 16.99 27.04 -37.57
CA LYS A 134 17.78 26.01 -36.85
C LYS A 134 18.62 25.13 -37.77
N PHE A 135 18.36 25.11 -39.07
CA PHE A 135 19.09 24.30 -40.02
C PHE A 135 19.78 25.15 -41.08
N SER A 136 21.11 25.11 -41.13
CA SER A 136 21.91 25.76 -42.18
C SER A 136 21.79 25.11 -43.56
N SER A 137 20.99 24.03 -43.70
CA SER A 137 20.78 23.31 -44.96
C SER A 137 19.35 22.80 -45.07
N LEU A 138 18.66 23.24 -46.13
CA LEU A 138 17.30 22.80 -46.45
C LEU A 138 17.22 21.28 -46.67
N SER A 139 18.25 20.69 -47.27
CA SER A 139 18.36 19.25 -47.49
C SER A 139 18.43 18.47 -46.16
N LYS A 140 19.11 19.03 -45.15
CA LYS A 140 19.18 18.44 -43.80
C LYS A 140 17.83 18.54 -43.10
N LEU A 141 17.16 19.69 -43.18
CA LEU A 141 15.82 19.88 -42.63
C LEU A 141 14.83 18.88 -43.24
N LYS A 142 14.77 18.78 -44.57
CA LYS A 142 13.89 17.84 -45.29
C LYS A 142 14.11 16.40 -44.82
N ARG A 143 15.37 15.98 -44.66
CA ARG A 143 15.73 14.63 -44.21
C ARG A 143 15.25 14.37 -42.78
N VAL A 144 15.53 15.28 -41.84
CA VAL A 144 15.10 15.15 -40.44
C VAL A 144 13.57 15.09 -40.34
N THR A 145 12.86 16.00 -41.01
CA THR A 145 11.39 16.01 -41.04
C THR A 145 10.83 14.70 -41.60
N SER A 146 11.43 14.16 -42.67
CA SER A 146 11.00 12.86 -43.23
C SER A 146 11.16 11.70 -42.25
N TYR A 147 12.22 11.68 -41.44
CA TYR A 147 12.42 10.66 -40.41
C TYR A 147 11.41 10.80 -39.27
N CYS A 148 11.12 12.03 -38.81
CA CYS A 148 10.10 12.29 -37.80
C CYS A 148 8.72 11.82 -38.26
N LEU A 149 8.32 12.15 -39.49
CA LEU A 149 7.04 11.71 -40.06
C LEU A 149 6.97 10.18 -40.20
N ARG A 150 8.07 9.55 -40.65
CA ARG A 150 8.15 8.08 -40.74
C ARG A 150 8.02 7.42 -39.37
N PHE A 151 8.66 7.97 -38.35
CA PHE A 151 8.56 7.47 -36.97
C PHE A 151 7.11 7.59 -36.45
N VAL A 152 6.48 8.75 -36.58
CA VAL A 152 5.08 8.96 -36.17
C VAL A 152 4.14 7.99 -36.88
N ASN A 153 4.34 7.77 -38.18
CA ASN A 153 3.54 6.82 -38.94
C ASN A 153 3.71 5.38 -38.42
N ASN A 154 4.93 4.99 -38.06
CA ASN A 154 5.20 3.66 -37.52
C ASN A 154 4.63 3.45 -36.11
N CYS A 155 4.48 4.51 -35.31
CA CYS A 155 3.87 4.45 -33.97
C CYS A 155 2.33 4.41 -33.98
N LYS A 156 1.69 4.57 -35.14
CA LYS A 156 0.23 4.50 -35.29
C LYS A 156 -0.28 3.10 -35.66
N ASN A 157 0.63 2.16 -35.93
CA ASN A 157 0.35 0.72 -36.06
C ASN A 157 0.71 0.01 -34.76
#